data_AF-Q923V5-F1
#
_entry.id   AF-Q923V5-F1
#
_cell.length_a   1.000
_cell.length_b   1.000
_cell.length_c   1.000
_cell.angle_alpha   90.00
_cell.angle_beta   90.00
_cell.angle_gamma   90.00
#
_symmetry.space_group_name_H-M   'P 1'
#
loop_
_entity.id
_entity.type
_entity.pdbx_description
1 polymer ?
#
loop_
_entity_poly.entity_id
_entity_poly.type
_entity_poly.pdbx_seq_one_letter_code
_entity_poly.pdbx_strand_id
1 'polypeptide(L)'
;VHTVPWDQLFRNPHQALLHSGNRPEEDCGLEGLVCNSLCAHGHCWGPGPTQCVNCSHFLRGQECVEECRVWKGLPREYVSDKRCLPCHPECQPQNSSETCFGSEADQCAACAHYKDSSSCVARCPSGVKPDLSYMPIWKYPDEEGICQPCPINCTHSCVDLDERGCPAEQRASPVT
;
A
#
# COMPACT_ATOMS: atom_id res chain seq x y z
N VAL A 1 21.36 -26.43 7.85
CA VAL A 1 20.61 -27.25 8.84
C VAL A 1 20.67 -26.65 10.24
N HIS A 2 21.86 -26.30 10.74
CA HIS A 2 22.05 -25.74 12.10
C HIS A 2 21.45 -24.34 12.29
N THR A 3 21.24 -23.59 11.20
CA THR A 3 20.66 -22.25 11.20
C THR A 3 19.13 -22.21 11.37
N VAL A 4 18.45 -23.36 11.29
CA VAL A 4 16.99 -23.41 11.43
C VAL A 4 16.65 -23.68 12.90
N PRO A 5 15.76 -22.90 13.53
CA PRO A 5 15.38 -23.07 14.93
C PRO A 5 14.35 -24.19 15.08
N TRP A 6 14.79 -25.44 14.88
CA TRP A 6 13.91 -26.63 14.87
C TRP A 6 13.07 -26.78 16.14
N ASP A 7 13.61 -26.41 17.30
CA ASP A 7 12.91 -26.47 18.59
C ASP A 7 11.65 -25.58 18.62
N GLN A 8 11.61 -24.53 17.80
CA GLN A 8 10.44 -23.65 17.66
C GLN A 8 9.40 -24.20 16.67
N LEU A 9 9.78 -25.18 15.84
CA LEU A 9 8.93 -25.80 14.83
C LEU A 9 8.30 -27.10 15.34
N PHE A 10 9.00 -27.81 16.23
CA PHE A 10 8.48 -29.01 16.86
C PHE A 10 7.27 -28.68 17.73
N ARG A 11 6.24 -29.52 17.64
CA ARG A 11 4.98 -29.38 18.38
C ARG A 11 4.88 -30.39 19.53
N ASN A 12 5.61 -31.49 19.45
CA ASN A 12 5.61 -32.57 20.43
C ASN A 12 7.03 -32.72 21.04
N PRO A 13 7.15 -32.88 22.37
CA PRO A 13 8.44 -33.05 23.07
C PRO A 13 9.28 -34.25 22.61
N HIS A 14 8.68 -35.23 21.92
CA HIS A 14 9.40 -36.40 21.39
C HIS A 14 9.98 -36.18 19.99
N GLN A 15 9.81 -34.99 19.40
CA GLN A 15 10.42 -34.66 18.11
C GLN A 15 11.87 -34.20 18.32
N ALA A 16 12.77 -34.71 17.49
CA ALA A 16 14.16 -34.33 17.48
C ALA A 16 14.69 -34.29 16.05
N LEU A 17 15.67 -33.42 15.80
CA LEU A 17 16.34 -33.33 14.52
C LEU A 17 17.40 -34.44 14.40
N LEU A 18 17.15 -35.42 13.52
CA LEU A 18 18.18 -36.38 13.11
C LEU A 18 18.79 -35.92 11.79
N HIS A 19 20.10 -35.65 11.79
CA HIS A 19 20.81 -35.19 10.61
C HIS A 19 22.22 -35.80 10.56
N SER A 20 22.65 -36.24 9.39
CA SER A 20 23.97 -36.85 9.16
C SER A 20 24.35 -36.72 7.69
N GLY A 21 25.65 -36.72 7.38
CA GLY A 21 26.12 -36.65 5.99
C GLY A 21 25.88 -35.30 5.30
N ASN A 22 25.65 -34.25 6.09
CA ASN A 22 25.63 -32.87 5.57
C ASN A 22 27.06 -32.33 5.43
N ARG A 23 27.18 -31.26 4.65
CA ARG A 23 28.43 -30.51 4.53
C ARG A 23 28.89 -29.95 5.90
N PRO A 24 30.20 -29.96 6.22
CA PRO A 24 30.73 -29.33 7.43
C PRO A 24 30.36 -27.84 7.53
N GLU A 25 30.03 -27.38 8.73
CA GLU A 25 29.60 -25.99 8.96
C GLU A 25 30.70 -24.96 8.63
N GLU A 26 31.95 -25.28 8.94
CA GLU A 26 33.10 -24.44 8.65
C GLU A 26 33.25 -24.16 7.15
N ASP A 27 33.10 -25.20 6.31
CA ASP A 27 33.15 -25.07 4.85
C ASP A 27 32.03 -24.17 4.31
N CYS A 28 30.82 -24.27 4.88
CA CYS A 28 29.70 -23.40 4.53
C CYS A 28 30.02 -21.93 4.89
N GLY A 29 30.67 -21.71 6.04
CA GLY A 29 31.12 -20.38 6.46
C GLY A 29 32.16 -19.78 5.51
N LEU A 30 33.16 -20.56 5.11
CA LEU A 30 34.22 -20.13 4.18
C LEU A 30 33.69 -19.77 2.78
N GLU A 31 32.63 -20.43 2.33
CA GLU A 31 31.97 -20.12 1.05
C GLU A 31 30.89 -19.03 1.16
N GLY A 32 30.67 -18.46 2.35
CA GLY A 32 29.65 -17.43 2.56
C GLY A 32 28.22 -17.94 2.47
N LEU A 33 28.00 -19.25 2.63
CA LEU A 33 26.67 -19.88 2.69
C LEU A 33 26.06 -19.74 4.08
N VAL A 34 26.02 -18.50 4.57
CA VAL A 34 25.55 -18.12 5.91
C VAL A 34 24.25 -17.32 5.82
N CYS A 35 23.56 -17.20 6.95
CA CYS A 35 22.39 -16.35 7.02
C CYS A 35 22.72 -14.88 6.73
N ASN A 36 21.76 -14.18 6.14
CA ASN A 36 21.88 -12.74 5.94
C ASN A 36 21.98 -12.01 7.29
N SER A 37 22.73 -10.90 7.34
CA SER A 37 22.90 -10.09 8.55
C SER A 37 21.58 -9.57 9.12
N LEU A 38 20.54 -9.45 8.28
CA LEU A 38 19.21 -9.01 8.68
C LEU A 38 18.36 -10.13 9.28
N CYS A 39 18.81 -11.39 9.28
CA CYS A 39 18.10 -12.49 9.94
C CYS A 39 18.27 -12.43 11.46
N ALA A 40 17.16 -12.33 12.19
CA ALA A 40 17.19 -12.28 13.64
C ALA A 40 17.79 -13.58 14.22
N HIS A 41 18.69 -13.44 15.19
CA HIS A 41 19.38 -14.55 15.87
C HIS A 41 20.18 -15.47 14.93
N GLY A 42 20.47 -15.04 13.69
CA GLY A 42 21.13 -15.89 12.70
C GLY A 42 20.26 -17.07 12.24
N HIS A 43 18.93 -16.96 12.34
CA HIS A 43 18.02 -18.02 11.93
C HIS A 43 17.54 -17.86 10.49
N CYS A 44 17.86 -18.82 9.62
CA CYS A 44 17.48 -18.81 8.22
C CYS A 44 17.38 -20.20 7.59
N TRP A 45 16.65 -20.26 6.47
CA TRP A 45 16.52 -21.42 5.59
C TRP A 45 17.62 -21.51 4.53
N GLY A 46 18.38 -20.44 4.33
CA GLY A 46 19.42 -20.34 3.30
C GLY A 46 20.01 -18.92 3.23
N PRO A 47 20.89 -18.66 2.25
CA PRO A 47 21.50 -17.36 2.08
C PRO A 47 20.50 -16.32 1.56
N GLY A 48 20.69 -15.07 1.97
CA GLY A 48 19.92 -13.91 1.49
C GLY A 48 18.77 -13.48 2.41
N PRO A 49 18.29 -12.24 2.25
CA PRO A 49 17.34 -11.60 3.15
C PRO A 49 15.90 -12.16 3.05
N THR A 50 15.59 -12.96 2.03
CA THR A 50 14.29 -13.63 1.86
C THR A 50 14.19 -14.97 2.58
N GLN A 51 15.32 -15.47 3.09
CA GLN A 51 15.40 -16.79 3.73
C GLN A 51 15.39 -16.73 5.25
N CYS A 52 15.30 -15.54 5.84
CA CYS A 52 15.26 -15.39 7.29
C CYS A 52 13.98 -16.02 7.85
N VAL A 53 14.09 -16.67 9.01
CA VAL A 53 12.91 -17.13 9.75
C VAL A 53 12.15 -15.95 10.34
N ASN A 54 12.89 -14.94 10.83
CA ASN A 54 12.35 -13.66 11.25
C ASN A 54 13.37 -12.55 10.95
N CYS A 55 12.90 -11.34 10.68
CA CYS A 55 13.76 -10.19 10.42
C CYS A 55 14.19 -9.52 11.74
N SER A 56 15.44 -9.07 11.79
CA SER A 56 15.95 -8.24 12.88
C SER A 56 15.29 -6.86 12.90
N HIS A 57 15.14 -6.26 11.72
CA HIS A 57 14.53 -4.95 11.47
C HIS A 57 13.11 -5.10 10.88
N PHE A 58 12.94 -4.76 9.60
CA PHE A 58 11.64 -4.72 8.94
C PHE A 58 11.50 -5.81 7.87
N LEU A 59 10.25 -6.14 7.55
CA LEU A 59 9.90 -7.04 6.45
C LEU A 59 9.17 -6.28 5.34
N ARG A 60 9.75 -6.23 4.14
CA ARG A 60 9.08 -5.73 2.93
C ARG A 60 8.66 -6.93 2.08
N GLY A 61 7.36 -7.21 2.03
CA GLY A 61 6.84 -8.40 1.37
C GLY A 61 7.37 -9.69 2.03
N GLN A 62 8.38 -10.30 1.42
CA GLN A 62 9.08 -11.50 1.92
C GLN A 62 10.58 -11.26 2.18
N GLU A 63 11.06 -10.02 2.05
CA GLU A 63 12.47 -9.67 2.18
C GLU A 63 12.72 -8.85 3.46
N CYS A 64 13.72 -9.25 4.25
CA CYS A 64 14.17 -8.46 5.38
C CYS A 64 14.96 -7.23 4.91
N VAL A 65 14.64 -6.06 5.46
CA VAL A 65 15.22 -4.78 5.05
C VAL A 65 15.56 -3.93 6.28
N GLU A 66 16.61 -3.12 6.17
CA GLU A 66 17.07 -2.24 7.26
C GLU A 66 16.07 -1.11 7.54
N GLU A 67 15.52 -0.51 6.48
CA GLU A 67 14.62 0.65 6.57
C GLU A 67 13.43 0.52 5.61
N CYS A 68 12.27 1.00 6.07
CA CYS A 68 11.10 1.24 5.22
C CYS A 68 11.21 2.63 4.53
N ARG A 69 10.54 2.79 3.39
CA ARG A 69 10.53 4.01 2.55
C ARG A 69 9.58 5.08 3.10
N VAL A 70 9.72 5.39 4.39
CA VAL A 70 8.85 6.33 5.10
C VAL A 70 9.13 7.77 4.65
N TRP A 71 10.41 8.18 4.70
CA TRP A 71 10.85 9.56 4.43
C TRP A 71 11.42 9.75 3.01
N LYS A 72 11.90 8.67 2.39
CA LYS A 72 12.59 8.66 1.09
C LYS A 72 12.33 7.36 0.34
N GLY A 73 12.41 7.43 -0.99
CA GLY A 73 12.17 6.28 -1.88
C GLY A 73 10.72 6.19 -2.38
N LEU A 74 10.52 5.36 -3.39
CA LEU A 74 9.23 5.08 -4.02
C LEU A 74 9.05 3.57 -4.23
N PRO A 75 7.86 2.98 -4.03
CA PRO A 75 6.68 3.62 -3.47
C PRO A 75 6.93 4.06 -2.01
N ARG A 76 6.15 5.05 -1.55
CA ARG A 76 6.18 5.46 -0.15
C ARG A 76 5.52 4.38 0.71
N GLU A 77 6.06 4.20 1.90
CA GLU A 77 5.66 3.15 2.83
C GLU A 77 5.35 3.73 4.21
N TYR A 78 4.52 3.03 4.97
CA TYR A 78 4.38 3.19 6.41
C TYR A 78 4.78 1.88 7.11
N VAL A 79 4.94 1.94 8.42
CA VAL A 79 5.32 0.78 9.24
C VAL A 79 4.12 0.29 10.05
N SER A 80 3.83 -1.00 9.96
CA SER A 80 2.88 -1.69 10.84
C SER A 80 3.43 -3.05 11.23
N ASP A 81 3.54 -3.34 12.53
CA ASP A 81 4.07 -4.60 13.07
C ASP A 81 5.43 -5.02 12.47
N LYS A 82 6.37 -4.08 12.37
CA LYS A 82 7.68 -4.25 11.70
C LYS A 82 7.59 -4.63 10.21
N ARG A 83 6.48 -4.39 9.54
CA ARG A 83 6.32 -4.59 8.10
C ARG A 83 6.29 -3.25 7.39
N CYS A 84 6.98 -3.18 6.25
CA CYS A 84 6.88 -2.05 5.34
C CYS A 84 5.68 -2.28 4.43
N LEU A 85 4.66 -1.44 4.54
CA LEU A 85 3.44 -1.53 3.75
C LEU A 85 3.30 -0.28 2.86
N PRO A 86 2.83 -0.42 1.61
CA PRO A 86 2.72 0.71 0.71
C PRO A 86 1.60 1.66 1.14
N CYS A 87 1.86 2.96 0.98
CA CYS A 87 0.83 3.99 1.00
C CYS A 87 -0.14 3.83 -0.17
N HIS A 88 -1.32 4.43 -0.06
CA HIS A 88 -2.24 4.54 -1.19
C HIS A 88 -1.58 5.29 -2.36
N PRO A 89 -1.84 4.91 -3.64
CA PRO A 89 -1.26 5.59 -4.81
C PRO A 89 -1.60 7.09 -4.91
N GLU A 90 -2.72 7.49 -4.34
CA GLU A 90 -3.17 8.90 -4.31
C GLU A 90 -2.54 9.72 -3.17
N CYS A 91 -1.64 9.14 -2.35
CA CYS A 91 -0.91 9.91 -1.35
C CYS A 91 0.28 10.65 -1.99
N GLN A 92 0.31 11.97 -1.83
CA GLN A 92 1.40 12.81 -2.34
C GLN A 92 2.68 12.59 -1.53
N PRO A 93 3.82 12.21 -2.14
CA PRO A 93 5.08 12.05 -1.43
C PRO A 93 5.50 13.33 -0.70
N GLN A 94 5.69 13.24 0.62
CA GLN A 94 6.10 14.38 1.44
C GLN A 94 7.62 14.44 1.63
N ASN A 95 8.22 15.62 1.49
CA ASN A 95 9.64 15.81 1.76
C ASN A 95 9.85 16.01 3.26
N SER A 96 10.72 15.19 3.88
CA SER A 96 11.07 15.27 5.30
C SER A 96 9.92 14.98 6.28
N SER A 97 8.77 14.48 5.81
CA SER A 97 7.71 13.92 6.64
C SER A 97 7.23 12.56 6.12
N GLU A 98 6.44 11.88 6.94
CA GLU A 98 5.71 10.68 6.54
C GLU A 98 4.67 11.03 5.47
N THR A 99 4.45 10.13 4.51
CA THR A 99 3.49 10.35 3.39
C THR A 99 2.08 9.86 3.72
N CYS A 100 1.97 8.83 4.54
CA CYS A 100 0.70 8.22 4.94
C CYS A 100 0.82 7.59 6.32
N PHE A 101 -0.33 7.39 6.96
CA PHE A 101 -0.48 6.70 8.24
C PHE A 101 -1.09 5.30 8.07
N GLY A 102 -1.37 4.89 6.83
CA GLY A 102 -1.93 3.60 6.48
C GLY A 102 -2.08 3.42 4.96
N SER A 103 -2.65 2.28 4.55
CA SER A 103 -2.79 1.91 3.13
C SER A 103 -3.99 2.54 2.44
N GLU A 104 -4.96 3.06 3.20
CA GLU A 104 -6.20 3.59 2.64
C GLU A 104 -6.06 5.04 2.15
N ALA A 105 -6.93 5.42 1.22
CA ALA A 105 -6.88 6.74 0.56
C ALA A 105 -7.20 7.92 1.49
N ASP A 106 -7.87 7.68 2.62
CA ASP A 106 -8.16 8.66 3.67
C ASP A 106 -7.05 8.78 4.71
N GLN A 107 -6.02 7.93 4.63
CA GLN A 107 -4.88 7.91 5.56
C GLN A 107 -3.64 8.61 4.98
N CYS A 108 -3.78 9.34 3.88
CA CYS A 108 -2.71 10.16 3.32
C CYS A 108 -2.48 11.43 4.14
N ALA A 109 -1.21 11.87 4.26
CA ALA A 109 -0.91 13.19 4.81
C ALA A 109 -1.40 14.33 3.88
N ALA A 110 -1.29 14.13 2.58
CA ALA A 110 -1.84 15.00 1.53
C ALA A 110 -2.18 14.21 0.27
N CYS A 111 -3.15 14.69 -0.51
CA CYS A 111 -3.59 14.05 -1.75
C CYS A 111 -2.71 14.47 -2.94
N ALA A 112 -2.40 13.54 -3.83
CA ALA A 112 -1.63 13.81 -5.05
C ALA A 112 -2.45 14.55 -6.12
N HIS A 113 -3.76 14.28 -6.19
CA HIS A 113 -4.67 14.88 -7.18
C HIS A 113 -5.80 15.66 -6.50
N TYR A 114 -6.87 14.97 -6.09
CA TYR A 114 -8.06 15.62 -5.52
C TYR A 114 -8.46 14.98 -4.20
N LYS A 115 -9.25 15.70 -3.41
CA LYS A 115 -9.82 15.22 -2.16
C LYS A 115 -11.34 15.18 -2.25
N ASP A 116 -11.92 13.99 -2.13
CA ASP A 116 -13.37 13.84 -1.97
C ASP A 116 -13.70 13.53 -0.51
N SER A 117 -14.27 14.51 0.20
CA SER A 117 -14.50 14.46 1.64
C SER A 117 -13.19 14.20 2.41
N SER A 118 -12.98 13.01 2.96
CA SER A 118 -11.75 12.62 3.67
C SER A 118 -10.76 11.84 2.80
N SER A 119 -11.19 11.32 1.64
CA SER A 119 -10.40 10.36 0.84
C SER A 119 -9.75 11.04 -0.35
N CYS A 120 -8.49 10.68 -0.64
CA CYS A 120 -7.80 11.10 -1.84
C CYS A 120 -8.26 10.31 -3.07
N VAL A 121 -8.53 11.01 -4.17
CA VAL A 121 -9.04 10.42 -5.42
C VAL A 121 -8.30 10.96 -6.63
N ALA A 122 -8.10 10.10 -7.63
CA ALA A 122 -7.47 10.49 -8.90
C ALA A 122 -8.30 11.50 -9.69
N ARG A 123 -9.64 11.44 -9.54
CA ARG A 123 -10.63 12.31 -10.20
C ARG A 123 -11.85 12.46 -9.30
N CYS A 124 -12.49 13.62 -9.31
CA CYS A 124 -13.77 13.80 -8.64
C CYS A 124 -14.84 12.88 -9.26
N PRO A 125 -15.78 12.33 -8.47
CA PRO A 125 -16.85 11.50 -8.99
C PRO A 125 -17.71 12.22 -10.03
N SER A 126 -17.83 11.66 -11.23
CA SER A 126 -18.65 12.22 -12.31
C SER A 126 -19.52 11.13 -12.93
N GLY A 127 -20.83 11.23 -12.74
CA GLY A 127 -21.80 10.28 -13.29
C GLY A 127 -21.81 8.91 -12.61
N VAL A 128 -21.23 8.80 -11.40
CA VAL A 128 -21.18 7.53 -10.65
C VAL A 128 -22.54 7.29 -10.02
N LYS A 129 -23.16 6.12 -10.30
CA LYS A 129 -24.40 5.67 -9.65
C LYS A 129 -24.05 4.73 -8.49
N PRO A 130 -24.26 5.13 -7.22
CA PRO A 130 -23.96 4.27 -6.06
C PRO A 130 -24.80 2.98 -6.06
N ASP A 131 -26.03 3.08 -6.58
CA ASP A 131 -26.96 1.97 -6.78
C ASP A 131 -27.89 2.32 -7.97
N LEU A 132 -28.56 1.33 -8.54
CA LEU A 132 -29.51 1.47 -9.64
C LEU A 132 -30.67 2.42 -9.30
N SER A 133 -30.98 2.60 -8.01
CA SER A 133 -32.05 3.47 -7.51
C SER A 133 -31.62 4.92 -7.23
N TYR A 134 -30.32 5.22 -7.21
CA TYR A 134 -29.80 6.54 -6.85
C TYR A 134 -29.49 7.42 -8.07
N MET A 135 -29.68 8.73 -7.89
CA MET A 135 -29.24 9.72 -8.87
C MET A 135 -27.70 9.66 -9.03
N PRO A 136 -27.15 9.83 -10.24
CA PRO A 136 -25.71 9.89 -10.43
C PRO A 136 -25.10 11.04 -9.65
N ILE A 137 -23.97 10.78 -9.00
CA ILE A 137 -23.18 11.79 -8.28
C ILE A 137 -22.29 12.51 -9.29
N TRP A 138 -22.39 13.85 -9.28
CA TRP A 138 -21.54 14.73 -10.07
C TRP A 138 -20.84 15.71 -9.14
N LYS A 139 -19.51 15.67 -9.18
CA LYS A 139 -18.64 16.57 -8.45
C LYS A 139 -17.56 17.11 -9.39
N TYR A 140 -17.10 18.31 -9.10
CA TYR A 140 -16.00 18.98 -9.80
C TYR A 140 -14.97 19.46 -8.77
N PRO A 141 -13.68 19.53 -9.12
CA PRO A 141 -12.67 20.09 -8.22
C PRO A 141 -12.78 21.61 -8.15
N ASP A 142 -12.64 22.17 -6.95
CA ASP A 142 -12.42 23.60 -6.75
C ASP A 142 -10.92 23.98 -6.94
N GLU A 143 -10.58 25.25 -6.66
CA GLU A 143 -9.22 25.77 -6.83
C GLU A 143 -8.21 25.09 -5.89
N GLU A 144 -8.68 24.58 -4.75
CA GLU A 144 -7.92 23.81 -3.77
C GLU A 144 -7.88 22.30 -4.09
N GLY A 145 -8.55 21.85 -5.15
CA GLY A 145 -8.61 20.45 -5.54
C GLY A 145 -9.56 19.60 -4.67
N ILE A 146 -10.47 20.22 -3.94
CA ILE A 146 -11.52 19.55 -3.16
C ILE A 146 -12.74 19.34 -4.06
N CYS A 147 -13.30 18.14 -4.04
CA CYS A 147 -14.45 17.79 -4.86
C CYS A 147 -15.74 18.40 -4.30
N GLN A 148 -16.28 19.40 -5.02
CA GLN A 148 -17.54 20.06 -4.70
C GLN A 148 -18.70 19.46 -5.50
N PRO A 149 -19.91 19.35 -4.90
CA PRO A 149 -21.09 18.87 -5.63
C PRO A 149 -21.48 19.85 -6.75
N CYS A 150 -21.83 19.31 -7.91
CA CYS A 150 -22.39 20.11 -8.98
C CYS A 150 -23.75 20.69 -8.56
N PRO A 151 -24.09 21.91 -9.02
CA PRO A 151 -25.34 22.58 -8.64
C PRO A 151 -26.60 21.94 -9.23
N ILE A 152 -26.46 21.12 -10.28
CA ILE A 152 -27.59 20.50 -11.00
C ILE A 152 -27.69 19.02 -10.63
N ASN A 153 -28.86 18.61 -10.12
CA ASN A 153 -29.20 17.21 -9.88
C ASN A 153 -29.86 16.62 -11.14
N CYS A 154 -29.09 15.89 -11.93
CA CYS A 154 -29.59 15.21 -13.12
C CYS A 154 -30.14 13.83 -12.79
N THR A 155 -31.42 13.61 -13.04
CA THR A 155 -32.09 12.35 -12.72
C THR A 155 -31.94 11.29 -13.81
N HIS A 156 -31.84 11.65 -15.10
CA HIS A 156 -31.85 10.66 -16.19
C HIS A 156 -30.80 10.86 -17.30
N SER A 157 -30.59 12.07 -17.83
CA SER A 157 -29.77 12.27 -19.05
C SER A 157 -29.11 13.66 -19.09
N CYS A 158 -27.94 13.78 -18.49
CA CYS A 158 -27.08 14.93 -18.73
C CYS A 158 -25.95 14.51 -19.66
N VAL A 159 -26.20 14.73 -20.94
CA VAL A 159 -25.27 14.41 -22.04
C VAL A 159 -24.29 15.56 -22.23
N ASP A 160 -24.76 16.79 -22.05
CA ASP A 160 -23.94 17.98 -22.13
C ASP A 160 -23.33 18.29 -20.77
N LEU A 161 -22.01 18.39 -20.75
CA LEU A 161 -21.24 18.81 -19.59
C LEU A 161 -20.70 20.22 -19.83
N ASP A 162 -20.66 21.03 -18.78
CA ASP A 162 -19.93 22.29 -18.79
C ASP A 162 -18.41 22.04 -18.77
N GLU A 163 -17.63 23.11 -18.90
CA GLU A 163 -16.16 23.05 -18.87
C GLU A 163 -15.59 22.45 -17.58
N ARG A 164 -16.38 22.38 -16.50
CA ARG A 164 -15.99 21.81 -15.20
C ARG A 164 -16.41 20.35 -15.06
N GLY A 165 -17.04 19.77 -16.07
CA GLY A 165 -17.55 18.39 -16.05
C GLY A 165 -18.86 18.23 -15.29
N CYS A 166 -19.54 19.34 -14.94
CA CYS A 166 -20.88 19.31 -14.37
C CYS A 166 -21.92 19.24 -15.48
N PRO A 167 -23.07 18.59 -15.26
CA PRO A 167 -24.20 18.69 -16.15
C PRO A 167 -24.59 20.13 -16.52
N ALA A 168 -24.71 20.43 -17.81
CA ALA A 168 -25.22 21.71 -18.29
C ALA A 168 -26.75 21.73 -18.27
N GLU A 169 -27.33 22.91 -17.98
CA GLU A 169 -28.76 23.11 -18.05
C GLU A 169 -29.21 23.02 -19.52
N GLN A 170 -30.08 22.06 -19.86
CA GLN A 170 -30.69 22.05 -21.19
C GLN A 170 -31.62 23.26 -21.29
N ARG A 171 -31.21 24.31 -22.00
CA ARG A 171 -32.12 25.36 -22.42
C ARG A 171 -33.27 24.69 -23.18
N ALA A 172 -34.48 24.81 -22.66
CA ALA A 172 -35.67 24.44 -23.42
C ALA A 172 -35.60 25.17 -24.78
N SER A 173 -35.55 24.39 -25.87
CA SER A 173 -35.64 24.96 -27.22
C SER A 173 -36.87 25.86 -27.29
N PRO A 174 -36.78 27.07 -27.88
CA PRO A 174 -37.97 27.86 -28.16
C PRO A 174 -38.86 27.02 -29.08
N VAL A 175 -40.04 26.65 -28.59
CA VAL A 175 -41.10 26.08 -29.43
C VAL A 175 -41.39 27.13 -30.50
N THR A 176 -41.07 26.82 -31.75
CA THR A 176 -41.48 27.61 -32.92
C THR A 176 -42.70 26.99 -33.53
#